data_AF-A0A1I3A054-F1
#
_entry.id   AF-A0A1I3A054-F1
#
_cell.length_a   1.000
_cell.length_b   1.000
_cell.length_c   1.000
_cell.angle_alpha   90.00
_cell.angle_beta   90.00
_cell.angle_gamma   90.00
#
_symmetry.space_group_name_H-M   'P 1'
#
loop_
_entity.id
_entity.type
_entity.pdbx_description
1 polymer ?
#
loop_
_entity_poly.entity_id
_entity_poly.type
_entity_poly.pdbx_seq_one_letter_code
_entity_poly.pdbx_strand_id
1 'polypeptide(L)'
;MDYLARLIIDSYDLLESKPMVSLALACIAIDASLKKYNKLLNPADKGVGERYKLFLRNHMPIILSTGNIKIIAKGEVKIGNKTLQEIIYKRIRCSLLHDGYIDDSIRLGEEIGREGQIMFLPYSIVEGLILSVVLSDANKDIKSKESCKVLILDKVYHLKDVWGRNDIFYNELQKLTNGKY
;
A
#
# COMPACT_ATOMS: atom_id res chain seq x y z
N MET A 1 9.41 -6.46 -19.63
CA MET A 1 8.41 -6.10 -18.61
C MET A 1 9.12 -5.17 -17.63
N ASP A 2 8.51 -4.06 -17.21
CA ASP A 2 9.11 -3.20 -16.18
C ASP A 2 9.27 -3.99 -14.87
N TYR A 3 10.41 -3.85 -14.19
CA TYR A 3 10.70 -4.57 -12.95
C TYR A 3 9.67 -4.28 -11.85
N LEU A 4 9.18 -3.03 -11.78
CA LEU A 4 8.15 -2.66 -10.81
C LEU A 4 6.81 -3.34 -11.11
N ALA A 5 6.46 -3.46 -12.40
CA ALA A 5 5.26 -4.20 -12.80
C ALA A 5 5.36 -5.67 -12.37
N ARG A 6 6.54 -6.28 -12.54
CA ARG A 6 6.78 -7.67 -12.11
C ARG A 6 6.60 -7.85 -10.61
N LEU A 7 7.19 -6.98 -9.79
CA LEU A 7 7.03 -7.02 -8.33
C LEU A 7 5.56 -6.94 -7.91
N ILE A 8 4.79 -6.07 -8.56
CA ILE A 8 3.37 -5.88 -8.27
C ILE A 8 2.55 -7.10 -8.67
N ILE A 9 2.81 -7.66 -9.84
CA ILE A 9 2.11 -8.87 -10.30
C ILE A 9 2.42 -10.05 -9.38
N ASP A 10 3.70 -10.30 -9.08
CA ASP A 10 4.10 -11.38 -8.19
C ASP A 10 3.54 -11.18 -6.76
N SER A 11 3.48 -9.93 -6.28
CA SER A 11 2.86 -9.60 -4.99
C SER A 11 1.36 -9.92 -5.00
N TYR A 12 0.65 -9.55 -6.07
CA TYR A 12 -0.78 -9.79 -6.20
C TYR A 12 -1.12 -11.29 -6.31
N ASP A 13 -0.38 -12.05 -7.12
CA ASP A 13 -0.58 -13.49 -7.30
C ASP A 13 -0.32 -14.30 -6.00
N LEU A 14 0.51 -13.75 -5.11
CA LEU A 14 0.85 -14.38 -3.83
C LEU A 14 -0.01 -13.89 -2.65
N LEU A 15 -0.95 -12.98 -2.87
CA LEU A 15 -1.71 -12.33 -1.80
C LEU A 15 -2.42 -13.34 -0.89
N GLU A 16 -3.08 -14.33 -1.48
CA GLU A 16 -3.83 -15.36 -0.73
C GLU A 16 -2.93 -16.51 -0.27
N SER A 17 -2.04 -17.00 -1.14
CA SER A 17 -1.27 -18.22 -0.87
C SER A 17 -0.05 -17.99 0.02
N LYS A 18 0.56 -16.79 -0.04
CA LYS A 18 1.78 -16.42 0.69
C LYS A 18 1.74 -14.93 1.06
N PRO A 19 0.82 -14.50 1.95
CA PRO A 19 0.59 -13.08 2.28
C PRO A 19 1.85 -12.36 2.78
N MET A 20 2.75 -13.08 3.45
CA MET A 20 4.02 -12.54 3.94
C MET A 20 4.99 -12.21 2.80
N VAL A 21 5.06 -13.08 1.79
CA VAL A 21 5.89 -12.85 0.59
C VAL A 21 5.27 -11.73 -0.25
N SER A 22 3.94 -11.72 -0.38
CA SER A 22 3.19 -10.64 -1.02
C SER A 22 3.51 -9.28 -0.38
N LEU A 23 3.48 -9.20 0.95
CA LEU A 23 3.79 -8.00 1.71
C LEU A 23 5.26 -7.56 1.53
N ALA A 24 6.21 -8.48 1.55
CA ALA A 24 7.61 -8.15 1.28
C ALA A 24 7.80 -7.57 -0.13
N LEU A 25 7.17 -8.17 -1.14
CA LEU A 25 7.21 -7.68 -2.52
C LEU A 25 6.56 -6.30 -2.66
N ALA A 26 5.43 -6.05 -1.97
CA ALA A 26 4.79 -4.74 -1.93
C ALA A 26 5.70 -3.68 -1.28
N CYS A 27 6.39 -4.01 -0.18
CA CYS A 27 7.37 -3.12 0.45
C CYS A 27 8.54 -2.77 -0.50
N ILE A 28 9.06 -3.76 -1.23
CA ILE A 28 10.11 -3.54 -2.24
C ILE A 28 9.59 -2.66 -3.39
N ALA A 29 8.36 -2.88 -3.83
CA ALA A 29 7.72 -2.08 -4.87
C ALA A 29 7.54 -0.61 -4.44
N ILE A 30 7.22 -0.36 -3.17
CA ILE A 30 7.20 1.00 -2.60
C ILE A 30 8.61 1.61 -2.64
N ASP A 31 9.63 0.90 -2.17
CA ASP A 31 11.02 1.39 -2.21
C ASP A 31 11.49 1.72 -3.64
N ALA A 32 11.11 0.90 -4.61
CA ALA A 32 11.38 1.15 -6.03
C ALA A 32 10.63 2.38 -6.55
N SER A 33 9.36 2.55 -6.18
CA SER A 33 8.54 3.70 -6.55
C SER A 33 9.07 5.01 -5.97
N LEU A 34 9.57 4.97 -4.72
CA LEU A 34 10.16 6.13 -4.04
C LEU A 34 11.37 6.71 -4.78
N LYS A 35 12.10 5.90 -5.56
CA LYS A 35 13.20 6.39 -6.39
C LYS A 35 12.72 7.24 -7.58
N LYS A 36 11.49 7.00 -8.05
CA LYS A 36 10.83 7.74 -9.13
C LYS A 36 9.97 8.90 -8.63
N TYR A 37 9.60 8.87 -7.34
CA TYR A 37 8.75 9.87 -6.70
C TYR A 37 9.37 11.27 -6.83
N ASN A 38 8.60 12.16 -7.46
CA ASN A 38 9.06 13.46 -7.94
C ASN A 38 9.70 14.30 -6.82
N LYS A 39 10.81 15.00 -7.14
CA LYS A 39 11.64 15.78 -6.19
C LYS A 39 10.85 16.82 -5.37
N LEU A 40 9.67 17.25 -5.85
CA LEU A 40 8.79 18.21 -5.17
C LEU A 40 8.03 17.61 -3.97
N LEU A 41 7.65 16.34 -4.03
CA LEU A 41 6.99 15.61 -2.93
C LEU A 41 7.97 14.68 -2.20
N ASN A 42 9.18 14.57 -2.74
CA ASN A 42 10.26 13.74 -2.25
C ASN A 42 11.55 14.57 -2.12
N PRO A 43 11.64 15.42 -1.09
CA PRO A 43 12.81 16.26 -0.88
C PRO A 43 14.02 15.34 -0.72
N ALA A 44 15.02 15.47 -1.61
CA ALA A 44 16.20 14.59 -1.62
C ALA A 44 16.99 14.66 -0.30
N ASP A 45 16.82 15.74 0.45
CA ASP A 45 17.32 16.01 1.79
C ASP A 45 16.66 15.15 2.89
N LYS A 46 15.50 14.53 2.63
CA LYS A 46 14.87 13.60 3.58
C LYS A 46 15.44 12.20 3.47
N GLY A 47 15.77 11.59 4.61
CA GLY A 47 16.21 10.18 4.67
C GLY A 47 15.15 9.19 4.17
N VAL A 48 15.57 7.98 3.76
CA VAL A 48 14.71 6.93 3.18
C VAL A 48 13.44 6.69 4.01
N GLY A 49 13.57 6.61 5.34
CA GLY A 49 12.43 6.37 6.22
C GLY A 49 11.38 7.47 6.24
N GLU A 50 11.79 8.73 6.15
CA GLU A 50 10.85 9.86 6.07
C GLU A 50 10.09 9.85 4.73
N ARG A 51 10.79 9.53 3.64
CA ARG A 51 10.17 9.38 2.31
C ARG A 51 9.14 8.26 2.28
N TYR A 52 9.47 7.12 2.89
CA TYR A 52 8.58 5.97 2.98
C TYR A 52 7.32 6.29 3.78
N LYS A 53 7.49 6.87 4.99
CA LYS A 53 6.35 7.29 5.82
C LYS A 53 5.47 8.33 5.10
N LEU A 54 6.09 9.26 4.37
CA LEU A 54 5.36 10.26 3.57
C LEU A 54 4.54 9.61 2.45
N PHE A 55 5.11 8.63 1.75
CA PHE A 55 4.38 7.85 0.74
C PHE A 55 3.16 7.17 1.35
N LEU A 56 3.34 6.44 2.46
CA LEU A 56 2.24 5.78 3.17
C LEU A 56 1.16 6.77 3.59
N ARG A 57 1.55 7.94 4.11
CA ARG A 57 0.62 8.99 4.52
C ARG A 57 -0.21 9.51 3.35
N ASN A 58 0.43 9.77 2.21
CA ASN A 58 -0.24 10.32 1.03
C ASN A 58 -1.20 9.31 0.37
N HIS A 59 -0.94 8.01 0.53
CA HIS A 59 -1.77 6.95 -0.02
C HIS A 59 -2.63 6.23 1.04
N MET A 60 -2.70 6.77 2.26
CA MET A 60 -3.46 6.16 3.35
C MET A 60 -4.94 5.91 2.99
N PRO A 61 -5.65 6.82 2.28
CA PRO A 61 -7.02 6.54 1.85
C PRO A 61 -7.12 5.30 0.95
N ILE A 62 -6.17 5.10 0.04
CA ILE A 62 -6.11 3.91 -0.81
C ILE A 62 -5.84 2.68 0.05
N ILE A 63 -4.83 2.74 0.92
CA ILE A 63 -4.42 1.62 1.77
C ILE A 63 -5.58 1.13 2.66
N LEU A 64 -6.40 2.04 3.18
CA LEU A 64 -7.49 1.73 4.10
C LEU A 64 -8.84 1.47 3.45
N SER A 65 -8.97 1.70 2.14
CA SER A 65 -10.23 1.51 1.41
C SER A 65 -10.19 0.29 0.48
N THR A 66 -9.36 -0.69 0.81
CA THR A 66 -9.14 -1.91 0.02
C THR A 66 -9.44 -3.16 0.83
N GLY A 67 -9.78 -4.25 0.13
CA GLY A 67 -10.38 -5.44 0.69
C GLY A 67 -11.66 -5.19 1.50
N ASN A 68 -11.87 -5.99 2.55
CA ASN A 68 -13.10 -5.98 3.35
C ASN A 68 -13.21 -4.81 4.33
N ILE A 69 -12.13 -4.04 4.49
CA ILE A 69 -12.09 -2.88 5.37
C ILE A 69 -12.21 -1.64 4.50
N LYS A 70 -13.40 -1.03 4.52
CA LYS A 70 -13.69 0.23 3.84
C LYS A 70 -13.59 1.40 4.80
N ILE A 71 -12.42 1.54 5.45
CA ILE A 71 -12.20 2.65 6.37
C ILE A 71 -11.83 3.88 5.53
N ILE A 72 -12.80 4.77 5.36
CA ILE A 72 -12.60 6.07 4.74
C ILE A 72 -12.15 7.04 5.83
N ALA A 73 -10.85 7.00 6.16
CA ALA A 73 -10.27 7.90 7.14
C ALA A 73 -9.52 9.06 6.46
N LYS A 74 -9.84 10.29 6.87
CA LYS A 74 -9.00 11.47 6.61
C LYS A 74 -8.02 11.62 7.79
N GLY A 75 -6.72 11.48 7.53
CA GLY A 75 -5.67 11.71 8.53
C GLY A 75 -4.93 10.44 8.98
N GLU A 76 -4.24 10.53 10.13
CA GLU A 76 -3.43 9.45 10.65
C GLU A 76 -4.27 8.42 11.40
N VAL A 77 -4.15 7.14 11.02
CA VAL A 77 -4.70 6.03 11.78
C VAL A 77 -3.71 5.63 12.87
N LYS A 78 -4.18 5.55 14.12
CA LYS A 78 -3.38 5.12 15.27
C LYS A 78 -3.86 3.75 15.76
N ILE A 79 -2.91 2.89 16.09
CA ILE A 79 -3.14 1.60 16.76
C ILE A 79 -2.36 1.65 18.07
N GLY A 80 -3.08 1.81 19.19
CA GLY A 80 -2.46 2.16 20.47
C GLY A 80 -1.74 3.52 20.40
N ASN A 81 -0.44 3.54 20.68
CA ASN A 81 0.38 4.75 20.71
C ASN A 81 1.23 4.98 19.45
N LYS A 82 1.02 4.19 18.39
CA LYS A 82 1.79 4.28 17.13
C LYS A 82 0.87 4.59 15.97
N THR A 83 1.36 5.30 14.96
CA THR A 83 0.63 5.46 13.71
C THR A 83 0.78 4.23 12.83
N LEU A 84 -0.20 3.96 11.97
CA LEU A 84 -0.14 2.84 11.03
C LEU A 84 1.08 2.93 10.11
N GLN A 85 1.50 4.14 9.74
CA GLN A 85 2.68 4.39 8.91
C GLN A 85 3.97 3.96 9.63
N GLU A 86 4.07 4.25 10.93
CA GLU A 86 5.20 3.83 11.74
C GLU A 86 5.25 2.31 11.90
N ILE A 87 4.09 1.68 12.05
CA ILE A 87 3.96 0.22 12.15
C ILE A 87 4.43 -0.42 10.84
N ILE A 88 3.87 -0.01 9.69
CA ILE A 88 4.24 -0.54 8.38
C ILE A 88 5.72 -0.30 8.09
N TYR A 89 6.25 0.89 8.38
CA TYR A 89 7.66 1.18 8.10
C TYR A 89 8.61 0.42 9.03
N LYS A 90 8.45 0.53 10.36
CA LYS A 90 9.45 0.01 11.32
C LYS A 90 9.29 -1.47 11.62
N ARG A 91 8.06 -1.98 11.73
CA ARG A 91 7.78 -3.34 12.24
C ARG A 91 7.51 -4.35 11.13
N ILE A 92 7.11 -3.87 9.95
CA ILE A 92 6.89 -4.71 8.79
C ILE A 92 8.07 -4.56 7.83
N ARG A 93 8.20 -3.41 7.16
CA ARG A 93 9.20 -3.22 6.10
C ARG A 93 10.63 -3.44 6.60
N CYS A 94 11.03 -2.78 7.69
CA CYS A 94 12.40 -2.94 8.21
C CYS A 94 12.68 -4.36 8.69
N SER A 95 11.81 -4.95 9.52
CA SER A 95 12.00 -6.32 10.03
C SER A 95 12.03 -7.36 8.91
N LEU A 96 11.09 -7.27 7.94
CA LEU A 96 11.07 -8.17 6.79
C LEU A 96 12.35 -8.08 5.96
N LEU A 97 12.81 -6.86 5.66
CA LEU A 97 13.92 -6.66 4.73
C LEU A 97 15.30 -6.84 5.37
N HIS A 98 15.43 -6.63 6.68
CA HIS A 98 16.72 -6.76 7.37
C HIS A 98 16.86 -8.09 8.10
N ASP A 99 15.78 -8.56 8.73
CA ASP A 99 15.82 -9.70 9.63
C ASP A 99 15.14 -10.94 9.03
N GLY A 100 14.38 -10.78 7.95
CA GLY A 100 13.72 -11.89 7.25
C GLY A 100 12.44 -12.41 7.93
N TYR A 101 11.95 -11.72 8.96
CA TYR A 101 10.70 -12.04 9.66
C TYR A 101 9.89 -10.77 9.98
N ILE A 102 8.58 -10.91 10.20
CA ILE A 102 7.78 -9.82 10.78
C ILE A 102 7.92 -9.89 12.29
N ASP A 103 8.09 -8.73 12.91
CA ASP A 103 8.11 -8.57 14.36
C ASP A 103 6.92 -9.29 15.02
N ASP A 104 7.17 -10.13 16.03
CA ASP A 104 6.13 -10.93 16.72
C ASP A 104 5.00 -10.08 17.34
N SER A 105 5.21 -8.77 17.50
CA SER A 105 4.17 -7.81 17.88
C SER A 105 3.18 -7.47 16.76
N ILE A 106 3.30 -8.06 15.57
CA ILE A 106 2.40 -7.86 14.44
C ILE A 106 1.79 -9.20 14.02
N ARG A 107 0.47 -9.23 13.91
CA ARG A 107 -0.26 -10.36 13.31
C ARG A 107 -1.13 -9.86 12.18
N LEU A 108 -1.05 -10.55 11.03
CA LEU A 108 -1.99 -10.35 9.94
C LEU A 108 -3.26 -11.16 10.22
N GLY A 109 -4.42 -10.58 9.94
CA GLY A 109 -5.73 -11.19 10.17
C GLY A 109 -6.83 -10.49 9.39
N GLU A 110 -8.06 -10.52 9.89
CA GLU A 110 -9.21 -9.84 9.27
C GLU A 110 -9.48 -8.46 9.86
N GLU A 111 -8.97 -8.18 11.06
CA GLU A 111 -9.30 -6.99 11.83
C GLU A 111 -8.08 -6.08 12.03
N ILE A 112 -8.37 -4.80 12.27
CA ILE A 112 -7.39 -3.81 12.71
C ILE A 112 -7.56 -3.57 14.21
N GLY A 113 -6.50 -3.72 14.99
CA GLY A 113 -6.63 -3.60 16.44
C GLY A 113 -5.36 -3.88 17.22
N ARG A 114 -5.52 -4.03 18.53
CA ARG A 114 -4.43 -4.33 19.45
C ARG A 114 -4.93 -5.16 20.64
N GLU A 115 -4.20 -6.21 20.97
CA GLU A 115 -4.39 -7.00 22.19
C GLU A 115 -3.04 -7.08 22.93
N GLY A 116 -2.97 -6.47 24.11
CA GLY A 116 -1.72 -6.40 24.88
C GLY A 116 -0.60 -5.70 24.09
N GLN A 117 0.43 -6.44 23.69
CA GLN A 117 1.55 -5.94 22.87
C GLN A 117 1.42 -6.31 21.39
N ILE A 118 0.42 -7.11 21.02
CA ILE A 118 0.21 -7.59 19.66
C ILE A 118 -0.72 -6.61 18.94
N MET A 119 -0.30 -6.15 17.77
CA MET A 119 -1.10 -5.34 16.86
C MET A 119 -1.61 -6.24 15.74
N PHE A 120 -2.91 -6.15 15.48
CA PHE A 120 -3.57 -6.85 14.38
C PHE A 120 -3.73 -5.91 13.21
N LEU A 121 -3.33 -6.40 12.04
CA LEU A 121 -3.47 -5.70 10.78
C LEU A 121 -4.21 -6.59 9.80
N PRO A 122 -5.18 -6.05 9.05
CA PRO A 122 -5.88 -6.84 8.08
C PRO A 122 -5.00 -7.24 6.89
N TYR A 123 -5.24 -8.42 6.32
CA TYR A 123 -4.61 -8.86 5.06
C TYR A 123 -4.85 -7.85 3.92
N SER A 124 -5.99 -7.14 3.96
CA SER A 124 -6.32 -6.13 2.96
C SER A 124 -5.36 -4.95 2.92
N ILE A 125 -4.58 -4.69 3.99
CA ILE A 125 -3.51 -3.68 3.93
C ILE A 125 -2.48 -4.03 2.85
N VAL A 126 -2.21 -5.32 2.60
CA VAL A 126 -1.26 -5.73 1.57
C VAL A 126 -1.78 -5.34 0.19
N GLU A 127 -3.07 -5.60 -0.09
CA GLU A 127 -3.74 -5.15 -1.32
C GLU A 127 -3.70 -3.62 -1.44
N GLY A 128 -3.96 -2.90 -0.35
CA GLY A 128 -3.88 -1.46 -0.28
C GLY A 128 -2.49 -0.89 -0.59
N LEU A 129 -1.44 -1.56 -0.12
CA LEU A 129 -0.05 -1.21 -0.43
C LEU A 129 0.26 -1.46 -1.90
N ILE A 130 -0.18 -2.60 -2.46
CA ILE A 130 -0.05 -2.89 -3.90
C ILE A 130 -0.72 -1.79 -4.73
N LEU A 131 -1.99 -1.47 -4.43
CA LEU A 131 -2.75 -0.45 -5.15
C LEU A 131 -2.16 0.95 -4.99
N SER A 132 -1.61 1.28 -3.82
CA SER A 132 -0.94 2.56 -3.61
C SER A 132 0.25 2.76 -4.57
N VAL A 133 0.98 1.68 -4.88
CA VAL A 133 2.08 1.71 -5.85
C VAL A 133 1.54 1.84 -7.27
N VAL A 134 0.55 1.04 -7.63
CA VAL A 134 -0.06 1.04 -8.96
C VAL A 134 -0.60 2.43 -9.32
N LEU A 135 -1.38 3.02 -8.42
CA LEU A 135 -2.07 4.28 -8.66
C LEU A 135 -1.17 5.51 -8.48
N SER A 136 0.05 5.34 -7.97
CA SER A 136 0.97 6.46 -7.75
C SER A 136 1.38 7.11 -9.08
N ASP A 137 1.19 8.42 -9.21
CA ASP A 137 1.57 9.21 -10.41
C ASP A 137 3.06 9.04 -10.79
N ALA A 138 3.91 8.72 -9.82
CA ALA A 138 5.32 8.40 -10.03
C ALA A 138 5.54 7.18 -10.95
N ASN A 139 4.50 6.37 -11.11
CA ASN A 139 4.50 5.11 -11.85
C ASN A 139 3.61 5.16 -13.11
N LYS A 140 3.17 6.34 -13.56
CA LYS A 140 2.33 6.51 -14.77
C LYS A 140 2.95 5.97 -16.07
N ASP A 141 4.29 5.92 -16.13
CA ASP A 141 5.03 5.48 -17.32
C ASP A 141 5.27 3.96 -17.31
N ILE A 142 4.82 3.25 -16.26
CA ILE A 142 4.90 1.78 -16.18
C ILE A 142 4.00 1.15 -17.24
N LYS A 143 4.55 0.15 -17.93
CA LYS A 143 3.83 -0.67 -18.90
C LYS A 143 3.84 -2.13 -18.45
N SER A 144 2.65 -2.68 -18.20
CA SER A 144 2.45 -4.12 -18.02
C SER A 144 1.69 -4.68 -19.24
N LYS A 145 2.10 -5.87 -19.71
CA LYS A 145 1.38 -6.57 -20.80
C LYS A 145 0.27 -7.46 -20.24
N GLU A 146 0.28 -7.67 -18.94
CA GLU A 146 -0.54 -8.63 -18.21
C GLU A 146 -1.95 -8.06 -18.01
N SER A 147 -2.95 -8.93 -18.23
CA SER A 147 -4.36 -8.59 -18.11
C SER A 147 -4.92 -8.79 -16.70
N CYS A 148 -4.05 -8.80 -15.67
CA CYS A 148 -4.46 -8.93 -14.28
C CYS A 148 -5.54 -7.91 -13.94
N LYS A 149 -6.54 -8.34 -13.16
CA LYS A 149 -7.66 -7.50 -12.74
C LYS A 149 -7.44 -7.09 -11.29
N VAL A 150 -7.70 -5.83 -10.98
CA VAL A 150 -7.62 -5.28 -9.62
C VAL A 150 -8.96 -4.68 -9.21
N LEU A 151 -9.25 -4.71 -7.91
CA LEU A 151 -10.45 -4.12 -7.34
C LEU A 151 -10.13 -2.73 -6.78
N ILE A 152 -10.89 -1.72 -7.20
CA ILE A 152 -10.82 -0.36 -6.66
C ILE A 152 -12.23 0.03 -6.24
N LEU A 153 -12.50 0.13 -4.94
CA LEU A 153 -13.79 0.55 -4.37
C LEU A 153 -15.00 -0.15 -5.04
N ASP A 154 -14.96 -1.48 -5.13
CA ASP A 154 -15.98 -2.36 -5.75
C ASP A 154 -16.01 -2.40 -7.29
N LYS A 155 -15.10 -1.70 -7.97
CA LYS A 155 -14.97 -1.78 -9.43
C LYS A 155 -13.73 -2.51 -9.87
N VAL A 156 -13.92 -3.34 -10.90
CA VAL A 156 -12.87 -4.16 -11.47
C VAL A 156 -12.21 -3.41 -12.62
N TYR A 157 -10.90 -3.24 -12.55
CA TYR A 157 -10.08 -2.62 -13.58
C TYR A 157 -9.01 -3.58 -14.06
N HIS A 158 -8.56 -3.42 -15.29
CA HIS A 158 -7.32 -4.07 -15.73
C HIS A 158 -6.12 -3.30 -15.21
N LEU A 159 -5.17 -4.00 -14.60
CA LEU A 159 -3.96 -3.44 -14.01
C LEU A 159 -3.20 -2.54 -15.00
N LYS A 160 -3.07 -2.99 -16.25
CA LYS A 160 -2.40 -2.24 -17.33
C LYS A 160 -3.01 -0.86 -17.62
N ASP A 161 -4.27 -0.63 -17.25
CA ASP A 161 -5.01 0.58 -17.61
C ASP A 161 -5.07 1.61 -16.47
N VAL A 162 -4.53 1.28 -15.29
CA VAL A 162 -4.67 2.10 -14.06
C VAL A 162 -3.35 2.61 -13.48
N TRP A 163 -2.21 2.31 -14.11
CA TRP A 163 -0.91 2.80 -13.64
C TRP A 163 -0.85 4.33 -13.59
N GLY A 164 -0.50 4.88 -12.43
CA GLY A 164 -0.42 6.32 -12.18
C GLY A 164 -1.74 7.07 -12.32
N ARG A 165 -2.87 6.39 -12.14
CA ARG A 165 -4.22 6.95 -12.24
C ARG A 165 -4.88 7.09 -10.88
N ASN A 166 -4.28 7.88 -9.98
CA ASN A 166 -4.87 8.15 -8.66
C ASN A 166 -6.27 8.80 -8.76
N ASP A 167 -6.55 9.49 -9.88
CA ASP A 167 -7.83 10.10 -10.21
C ASP A 167 -8.96 9.06 -10.24
N ILE A 168 -8.69 7.84 -10.72
CA ILE A 168 -9.68 6.77 -10.76
C ILE A 168 -10.17 6.45 -9.34
N PHE A 169 -9.26 6.30 -8.39
CA PHE A 169 -9.63 6.01 -6.99
C PHE A 169 -10.44 7.16 -6.38
N TYR A 170 -9.98 8.40 -6.49
CA TYR A 170 -10.66 9.53 -5.87
C TYR A 170 -12.02 9.82 -6.51
N ASN A 171 -12.17 9.62 -7.82
CA ASN A 171 -13.46 9.73 -8.50
C ASN A 171 -14.46 8.68 -7.99
N GLU A 172 -14.03 7.43 -7.78
CA GLU A 172 -14.89 6.39 -7.20
C GLU A 172 -15.19 6.65 -5.73
N LEU A 173 -14.23 7.17 -4.97
CA LEU A 173 -14.42 7.55 -3.57
C LEU A 173 -15.44 8.69 -3.42
N GLN A 174 -15.39 9.69 -4.29
CA GLN A 174 -16.37 10.78 -4.31
C GLN A 174 -17.79 10.27 -4.60
N LYS A 175 -17.95 9.33 -5.54
CA LYS A 175 -19.26 8.71 -5.82
C LYS A 175 -19.77 7.96 -4.59
N LEU A 176 -18.92 7.17 -3.94
CA LEU A 176 -19.30 6.37 -2.78
C LEU A 176 -19.65 7.24 -1.55
N THR A 177 -19.02 8.40 -1.41
CA THR A 177 -19.23 9.32 -0.28
C THR A 177 -20.25 10.43 -0.57
N ASN A 178 -20.94 10.39 -1.72
CA ASN A 178 -21.83 11.45 -2.19
C ASN A 178 -21.17 12.85 -2.18
N GLY A 179 -19.90 12.93 -2.60
CA GLY A 179 -19.14 14.18 -2.70
C GLY A 179 -18.63 14.75 -1.36
N LYS A 180 -18.73 14.00 -0.25
CA LYS A 180 -18.29 14.45 1.08
C LYS A 180 -16.80 14.22 1.35
N TYR A 181 -16.07 13.65 0.39
CA TYR A 181 -14.64 13.35 0.48
C TYR A 181 -13.78 14.33 -0.31
#